data_AF-A0A6G0PZ92-F1
#
_entry.id   AF-A0A6G0PZ92-F1
#
_cell.length_a   1.000
_cell.length_b   1.000
_cell.length_c   1.000
_cell.angle_alpha   90.00
_cell.angle_beta   90.00
_cell.angle_gamma   90.00
#
_symmetry.space_group_name_H-M   'P 1'
#
loop_
_entity.id
_entity.type
_entity.pdbx_description
1 polymer ?
#
loop_
_entity_poly.entity_id
_entity_poly.type
_entity_poly.pdbx_seq_one_letter_code
_entity_poly.pdbx_strand_id
1 'polypeptide(L)'
;MMFFAMLSVIFPYKKVVLCFLLPGHSDNIADRVIAWCRNAMRGSNFYTQSLLVDEINKIKGVNGIFLDHNEPTHPFYNGWETILGKYFFPPPHGYTSNYLFEIVEGVCTARKNVDTPDKDAITFEMIDPCNISSIRKAVIHELFGP
;
A
#
# COMPACT_ATOMS: atom_id res chain seq x y z
N MET A 1 -2.29 -2.38 4.09
CA MET A 1 -2.67 -3.81 4.12
C MET A 1 -4.18 -4.04 4.17
N MET A 2 -4.92 -3.45 5.13
CA MET A 2 -6.39 -3.66 5.25
C MET A 2 -7.17 -3.35 3.95
N PHE A 3 -6.78 -2.31 3.22
CA PHE A 3 -7.39 -1.99 1.92
C PHE A 3 -7.26 -3.15 0.91
N PHE A 4 -6.12 -3.84 0.87
CA PHE A 4 -5.91 -4.97 -0.04
C PHE A 4 -6.65 -6.23 0.41
N ALA A 5 -6.79 -6.42 1.73
CA ALA A 5 -7.70 -7.43 2.27
C ALA A 5 -9.14 -7.16 1.84
N MET A 6 -9.60 -5.90 1.91
CA MET A 6 -10.90 -5.50 1.39
C MET A 6 -11.04 -5.81 -0.10
N LEU A 7 -10.02 -5.53 -0.92
CA LEU A 7 -10.06 -5.89 -2.34
C LEU A 7 -10.27 -7.39 -2.57
N SER A 8 -9.59 -8.23 -1.78
CA SER A 8 -9.74 -9.69 -1.87
C SER A 8 -11.09 -10.21 -1.39
N VAL A 9 -11.81 -9.44 -0.58
CA VAL A 9 -13.12 -9.81 -0.02
C VAL A 9 -14.26 -9.31 -0.90
N ILE A 10 -14.19 -8.07 -1.40
CA ILE A 10 -15.28 -7.43 -2.14
C ILE A 10 -15.29 -7.84 -3.62
N PHE A 11 -14.11 -7.81 -4.25
CA PHE A 11 -14.00 -8.08 -5.67
C PHE A 11 -13.80 -9.57 -5.92
N PRO A 12 -14.22 -10.10 -7.08
CA PRO A 12 -14.08 -11.52 -7.42
C PRO A 12 -12.64 -11.89 -7.80
N TYR A 13 -11.65 -11.35 -7.09
CA TYR A 13 -10.26 -11.73 -7.27
C TYR A 13 -10.00 -13.05 -6.56
N LYS A 14 -9.43 -14.02 -7.30
CA LYS A 14 -8.97 -15.28 -6.70
C LYS A 14 -7.88 -15.07 -5.65
N LYS A 15 -7.07 -14.02 -5.83
CA LYS A 15 -5.94 -13.66 -4.98
C LYS A 15 -5.53 -12.21 -5.27
N VAL A 16 -5.17 -11.46 -4.24
CA VAL A 16 -4.52 -10.15 -4.35
C VAL A 16 -3.05 -10.33 -3.95
N VAL A 17 -2.11 -9.91 -4.79
CA VAL A 17 -0.67 -10.04 -4.53
C VAL A 17 -0.03 -8.67 -4.44
N LEU A 18 0.74 -8.44 -3.38
CA LEU A 18 1.59 -7.26 -3.22
C LEU A 18 3.04 -7.70 -3.15
N CYS A 19 3.86 -7.11 -4.01
CA CYS A 19 5.30 -7.27 -3.98
C CYS A 19 5.94 -5.90 -3.76
N PHE A 20 6.57 -5.72 -2.60
CA PHE A 20 7.44 -4.59 -2.35
C PHE A 20 8.80 -4.93 -2.93
N LEU A 21 9.20 -4.24 -3.99
CA LEU A 21 10.52 -4.46 -4.59
C LEU A 21 11.60 -4.06 -3.59
N LEU A 22 12.54 -4.97 -3.33
CA LEU A 22 13.77 -4.66 -2.61
C LEU A 22 14.52 -3.56 -3.38
N PRO A 23 15.07 -2.54 -2.70
CA PRO A 23 15.96 -1.59 -3.33
C PRO A 23 17.23 -2.34 -3.75
N GLY A 24 17.32 -2.77 -5.01
CA GLY A 24 18.42 -3.63 -5.45
C GLY A 24 18.59 -3.76 -6.94
N HIS A 25 17.51 -3.86 -7.72
CA HIS A 25 17.61 -3.80 -9.17
C HIS A 25 16.24 -3.58 -9.75
N SER A 26 16.03 -2.40 -10.32
CA SER A 26 14.84 -2.15 -11.09
C SER A 26 15.21 -1.29 -12.26
N ASP A 27 15.21 -1.92 -13.42
CA ASP A 27 15.09 -1.25 -14.70
C ASP A 27 13.73 -0.54 -14.86
N ASN A 28 12.93 -0.43 -13.80
CA ASN A 28 11.66 0.26 -13.74
C ASN A 28 11.86 1.78 -13.84
N ILE A 29 11.01 2.42 -14.65
CA ILE A 29 11.03 3.85 -14.88
C ILE A 29 10.88 4.65 -13.58
N ALA A 30 10.08 4.17 -12.63
CA ALA A 30 9.87 4.84 -11.35
C ALA A 30 11.18 4.97 -10.56
N ASP A 31 11.96 3.89 -10.45
CA ASP A 31 13.21 3.91 -9.70
C ASP A 31 14.29 4.73 -10.40
N ARG A 32 14.30 4.76 -11.73
CA ARG A 32 15.16 5.67 -12.50
C ARG A 32 14.83 7.13 -12.20
N VAL A 33 13.54 7.49 -12.19
CA VAL A 33 13.09 8.84 -11.83
C VAL A 33 13.52 9.19 -10.40
N ILE A 34 13.35 8.28 -9.44
CA ILE A 34 13.82 8.49 -8.06
C ILE A 34 15.35 8.66 -7.99
N ALA A 35 16.12 7.86 -8.74
CA ALA A 35 17.56 7.99 -8.80
C ALA A 35 18.01 9.34 -9.39
N TRP A 36 17.34 9.81 -10.46
CA TRP A 36 17.58 11.15 -11.02
C TRP A 36 17.29 12.24 -10.01
N CYS A 37 16.15 12.15 -9.31
CA CYS A 37 15.78 13.08 -8.24
C CYS A 37 16.83 13.11 -7.13
N ARG A 38 17.24 11.95 -6.62
CA ARG A 38 18.26 11.85 -5.56
C ARG A 38 19.61 12.42 -5.97
N ASN A 39 20.03 12.17 -7.21
CA ASN A 39 21.30 12.69 -7.72
C ASN A 39 21.28 14.21 -7.90
N ALA A 40 20.20 14.77 -8.44
CA ALA A 40 20.05 16.22 -8.61
C ALA A 40 20.02 16.97 -7.26
N MET A 41 19.48 16.32 -6.23
CA MET A 41 19.35 16.88 -4.87
C MET A 41 20.57 16.64 -3.98
N ARG A 42 21.61 15.95 -4.48
CA ARG A 42 22.76 15.54 -3.67
C ARG A 42 23.55 16.75 -3.15
N GLY A 43 23.71 16.83 -1.82
CA GLY A 43 24.45 17.91 -1.16
C GLY A 43 23.62 19.14 -0.80
N SER A 44 22.33 19.14 -1.15
CA SER A 44 21.38 20.18 -0.77
C SER A 44 20.62 19.78 0.50
N ASN A 45 20.26 20.77 1.32
CA ASN A 45 19.41 20.59 2.50
C ASN A 45 18.02 21.15 2.22
N PHE A 46 16.98 20.34 2.47
CA PHE A 46 15.58 20.72 2.30
C PHE A 46 14.88 20.65 3.65
N TYR A 47 14.25 21.75 4.05
CA TYR A 47 13.57 21.86 5.33
C TYR A 47 12.04 21.82 5.21
N THR A 48 11.51 21.85 3.98
CA THR A 48 10.07 21.73 3.68
C THR A 48 9.86 20.89 2.42
N GLN A 49 8.70 20.24 2.30
CA GLN A 49 8.34 19.41 1.16
C GLN A 49 8.20 20.23 -0.13
N SER A 50 7.77 21.50 -0.03
CA SER A 50 7.69 22.41 -1.18
C SER A 50 9.06 22.66 -1.80
N LEU A 51 10.10 22.90 -0.98
CA LEU A 51 11.46 23.10 -1.48
C LEU A 51 11.99 21.88 -2.23
N LEU A 52 11.62 20.68 -1.76
CA LEU A 52 11.98 19.44 -2.43
C LEU A 52 11.26 19.30 -3.79
N VAL A 53 9.99 19.66 -3.87
CA VAL A 53 9.23 19.66 -5.14
C VAL A 53 9.80 20.68 -6.14
N ASP A 54 10.17 21.86 -5.68
CA ASP A 54 10.77 22.90 -6.52
C ASP A 54 12.06 22.42 -7.19
N GLU A 55 12.93 21.69 -6.46
CA GLU A 55 14.13 21.10 -7.05
C GLU A 55 13.82 19.93 -7.99
N ILE A 56 12.88 19.06 -7.63
CA ILE A 56 12.47 17.93 -8.48
C ILE A 56 11.95 18.44 -9.83
N ASN A 57 11.18 19.53 -9.84
CA ASN A 57 10.61 20.13 -11.04
C ASN A 57 11.65 20.79 -11.97
N LYS A 58 12.90 20.97 -11.54
CA LYS A 58 14.00 21.40 -12.43
C LYS A 58 14.54 20.26 -13.29
N ILE A 59 14.22 19.00 -12.96
CA ILE A 59 14.71 17.83 -13.66
C ILE A 59 13.87 17.62 -14.93
N LYS A 60 14.54 17.61 -16.08
CA LYS A 60 13.88 17.44 -17.38
C LYS A 60 13.10 16.12 -17.43
N GLY A 61 11.81 16.21 -17.74
CA GLY A 61 10.93 15.05 -17.88
C GLY A 61 10.32 14.52 -16.58
N VAL A 62 10.51 15.23 -15.46
CA VAL A 62 9.89 14.93 -14.17
C VAL A 62 8.89 16.04 -13.83
N ASN A 63 7.73 15.66 -13.30
CA ASN A 63 6.74 16.57 -12.72
C ASN A 63 6.44 16.12 -11.29
N GLY A 64 6.95 16.87 -10.31
CA GLY A 64 6.71 16.69 -8.89
C GLY A 64 5.51 17.50 -8.43
N ILE A 65 4.62 16.85 -7.68
CA ILE A 65 3.48 17.48 -7.01
C ILE A 65 3.57 17.09 -5.53
N PHE A 66 3.50 18.07 -4.64
CA PHE A 66 3.34 17.78 -3.22
C PHE A 66 1.87 17.50 -2.94
N LEU A 67 1.58 16.31 -2.42
CA LEU A 67 0.25 15.95 -1.95
C LEU A 67 0.22 16.17 -0.44
N ASP A 68 -0.41 17.26 0.01
CA ASP A 68 -0.61 17.52 1.43
C ASP A 68 -1.73 16.61 1.96
N HIS A 69 -1.35 15.67 2.82
CA HIS A 69 -2.28 14.70 3.38
C HIS A 69 -3.19 15.32 4.45
N ASN A 70 -2.88 16.53 4.91
CA ASN A 70 -3.73 17.28 5.85
C ASN A 70 -4.74 18.17 5.11
N GLU A 71 -4.66 18.27 3.78
CA GLU A 71 -5.59 19.08 3.01
C GLU A 71 -6.98 18.39 2.98
N PRO A 72 -8.02 18.99 3.60
CA PRO A 72 -9.32 18.32 3.74
C PRO A 72 -10.03 18.04 2.42
N THR A 73 -9.68 18.81 1.38
CA THR A 73 -10.17 18.69 0.01
C THR A 73 -9.47 17.60 -0.79
N HIS A 74 -8.41 17.00 -0.27
CA HIS A 74 -7.69 15.94 -0.97
C HIS A 74 -8.56 14.67 -1.03
N PRO A 75 -8.95 14.20 -2.24
CA PRO A 75 -9.95 13.14 -2.38
C PRO A 75 -9.43 11.75 -2.03
N PHE A 76 -8.13 11.62 -1.77
CA PHE A 76 -7.50 10.34 -1.46
C PHE A 76 -7.29 10.18 0.05
N TYR A 77 -7.71 9.02 0.55
CA TYR A 77 -7.49 8.48 1.91
C TYR A 77 -8.38 8.97 3.05
N ASN A 78 -9.26 9.96 2.87
CA ASN A 78 -10.17 10.37 3.94
C ASN A 78 -11.26 9.29 4.20
N GLY A 79 -11.48 8.92 5.47
CA GLY A 79 -12.56 8.00 5.91
C GLY A 79 -12.30 6.50 5.76
N TRP A 80 -11.27 6.06 5.03
CA TRP A 80 -10.99 4.62 4.85
C TRP A 80 -10.62 3.92 6.16
N GLU A 81 -9.90 4.59 7.06
CA GLU A 81 -9.58 4.04 8.38
C GLU A 81 -10.85 3.71 9.16
N THR A 82 -11.82 4.63 9.16
CA THR A 82 -13.10 4.46 9.85
C THR A 82 -13.92 3.30 9.28
N ILE A 83 -13.95 3.13 7.96
CA ILE A 83 -14.70 2.03 7.32
C ILE A 83 -13.96 0.70 7.54
N LEU A 84 -12.68 0.65 7.20
CA LEU A 84 -11.88 -0.58 7.26
C LEU A 84 -11.72 -1.07 8.71
N GLY A 85 -11.53 -0.18 9.68
CA GLY A 85 -11.35 -0.52 11.08
C GLY A 85 -12.57 -1.19 11.74
N LYS A 86 -13.76 -1.10 11.14
CA LYS A 86 -14.95 -1.83 11.62
C LYS A 86 -14.92 -3.33 11.28
N TYR A 87 -14.29 -3.67 10.17
CA TYR A 87 -14.47 -4.98 9.51
C TYR A 87 -13.17 -5.77 9.33
N PHE A 88 -12.03 -5.08 9.30
CA PHE A 88 -10.74 -5.67 9.03
C PHE A 88 -9.81 -5.52 10.22
N PHE A 89 -9.05 -6.57 10.50
CA PHE A 89 -8.01 -6.55 11.51
C PHE A 89 -6.73 -5.91 10.94
N PRO A 90 -6.03 -5.07 11.71
CA PRO A 90 -4.72 -4.57 11.31
C PRO A 90 -3.73 -5.73 11.20
N PRO A 91 -2.73 -5.65 10.29
CA PRO A 91 -1.69 -6.65 10.22
C PRO A 91 -0.89 -6.70 11.54
N PRO A 92 -0.30 -7.86 11.91
CA PRO A 92 0.48 -8.00 13.13
C PRO A 92 1.73 -7.11 13.11
N HIS A 93 2.23 -6.75 14.29
CA HIS A 93 3.47 -5.99 14.40
C HIS A 93 4.64 -6.70 13.69
N GLY A 94 5.49 -5.94 13.00
CA GLY A 94 6.65 -6.48 12.27
C GLY A 94 6.35 -7.05 10.88
N TYR A 95 5.09 -7.01 10.40
CA TYR A 95 4.74 -7.48 9.06
C TYR A 95 5.56 -6.82 7.94
N THR A 96 6.02 -5.59 8.15
CA THR A 96 6.83 -4.79 7.22
C THR A 96 8.24 -5.35 6.96
N SER A 97 8.66 -6.38 7.71
CA SER A 97 9.89 -7.13 7.41
C SER A 97 9.76 -8.09 6.22
N ASN A 98 8.54 -8.27 5.71
CA ASN A 98 8.22 -9.09 4.54
C ASN A 98 8.07 -8.23 3.28
N TYR A 99 8.46 -8.79 2.13
CA TYR A 99 8.39 -8.10 0.84
C TYR A 99 7.31 -8.66 -0.09
N LEU A 100 6.79 -9.86 0.17
CA LEU A 100 5.72 -10.46 -0.63
C LEU A 100 4.52 -10.77 0.26
N PHE A 101 3.33 -10.35 -0.17
CA PHE A 101 2.07 -10.60 0.52
C PHE A 101 1.04 -11.14 -0.47
N GLU A 102 0.45 -12.28 -0.14
CA GLU A 102 -0.61 -12.91 -0.91
C GLU A 102 -1.87 -12.94 -0.06
N ILE A 103 -2.96 -12.34 -0.55
CA ILE A 103 -4.20 -12.21 0.21
C ILE A 103 -5.32 -12.93 -0.53
N VAL A 104 -5.96 -13.87 0.17
CA VAL A 104 -7.10 -14.66 -0.31
C VAL A 104 -8.22 -14.54 0.72
N GLU A 105 -9.35 -13.97 0.30
CA GLU A 105 -10.53 -13.77 1.16
C GLU A 105 -10.20 -13.14 2.52
N GLY A 106 -9.28 -12.16 2.53
CA GLY A 106 -8.85 -11.45 3.73
C GLY A 106 -7.84 -12.19 4.61
N VAL A 107 -7.39 -13.38 4.21
CA VAL A 107 -6.25 -14.08 4.85
C VAL A 107 -4.96 -13.72 4.11
N CYS A 108 -3.99 -13.16 4.83
CA CYS A 108 -2.73 -12.72 4.26
C CYS A 108 -1.62 -13.72 4.57
N THR A 109 -0.92 -14.20 3.54
CA THR A 109 0.34 -14.94 3.65
C THR A 109 1.49 -14.01 3.28
N ALA A 110 2.33 -13.70 4.26
CA ALA A 110 3.49 -12.82 4.12
C ALA A 110 4.78 -13.65 4.02
N ARG A 111 5.69 -13.24 3.14
CA ARG A 111 6.98 -13.88 2.90
C ARG A 111 8.06 -12.83 2.87
N LYS A 112 9.23 -13.21 3.41
CA LYS A 112 10.40 -12.35 3.36
C LYS A 112 10.75 -12.02 1.91
N ASN A 113 10.93 -13.03 1.07
CA ASN A 113 11.22 -12.89 -0.36
C ASN A 113 10.36 -13.84 -1.20
N VAL A 114 10.41 -13.70 -2.53
CA VAL A 114 9.67 -14.55 -3.49
C VAL A 114 10.06 -16.04 -3.42
N ASP A 115 11.30 -16.32 -3.01
CA ASP A 115 11.90 -17.65 -2.88
C ASP A 115 11.76 -18.23 -1.46
N THR A 116 11.11 -17.51 -0.54
CA THR A 116 10.89 -17.98 0.83
C THR A 116 9.98 -19.22 0.81
N PRO A 117 10.43 -20.37 1.36
CA PRO A 117 9.63 -21.59 1.43
C PRO A 117 8.30 -21.40 2.17
N ASP A 118 7.27 -22.17 1.81
CA ASP A 118 5.94 -22.10 2.45
C ASP A 118 5.98 -22.29 3.97
N LYS A 119 6.87 -23.16 4.44
CA LYS A 119 7.06 -23.43 5.89
C LYS A 119 7.57 -22.22 6.67
N ASP A 120 8.19 -21.25 5.98
CA ASP A 120 8.79 -20.06 6.57
C ASP A 120 7.90 -18.82 6.31
N ALA A 121 6.74 -19.00 5.64
CA ALA A 121 5.76 -17.96 5.44
C ALA A 121 4.94 -17.72 6.71
N ILE A 122 4.52 -16.48 6.92
CA ILE A 122 3.70 -16.07 8.06
C ILE A 122 2.29 -15.80 7.55
N THR A 123 1.32 -16.57 8.02
CA THR A 123 -0.09 -16.36 7.68
C THR A 123 -0.81 -15.69 8.84
N PHE A 124 -1.62 -14.68 8.52
CA PHE A 124 -2.48 -14.02 9.49
C PHE A 124 -3.81 -13.60 8.86
N GLU A 125 -4.86 -13.65 9.66
CA GLU A 125 -6.21 -13.27 9.27
C GLU A 125 -6.36 -11.75 9.41
N MET A 126 -6.87 -11.10 8.36
CA MET A 126 -7.21 -9.67 8.36
C MET A 126 -8.72 -9.44 8.40
N ILE A 127 -9.50 -10.50 8.54
CA ILE A 127 -10.95 -10.52 8.62
C ILE A 127 -11.33 -11.76 9.42
N ASP A 128 -12.50 -11.76 10.06
CA ASP A 128 -13.05 -12.99 10.65
C ASP A 128 -13.47 -13.96 9.52
N PRO A 129 -12.82 -15.13 9.39
CA PRO A 129 -13.09 -16.09 8.33
C PRO A 129 -14.51 -16.69 8.41
N CYS A 130 -15.13 -16.69 9.59
CA CYS A 130 -16.51 -17.17 9.76
C CYS A 130 -17.54 -16.17 9.21
N ASN A 131 -17.16 -14.92 8.96
CA ASN A 131 -18.07 -13.82 8.68
C ASN A 131 -17.84 -13.13 7.32
N ILE A 132 -17.03 -13.72 6.44
CA ILE A 132 -16.64 -13.12 5.14
C ILE A 132 -17.85 -12.66 4.34
N SER A 133 -18.90 -13.48 4.19
CA SER A 133 -20.08 -13.10 3.39
C SER A 133 -20.87 -11.94 4.02
N SER A 134 -20.97 -11.89 5.35
CA SER A 134 -21.68 -10.83 6.06
C SER A 134 -20.93 -9.52 5.97
N ILE A 135 -19.60 -9.58 6.18
CA ILE A 135 -18.70 -8.44 6.07
C ILE A 135 -18.68 -7.90 4.64
N ARG A 136 -18.60 -8.77 3.61
CA ARG A 136 -18.68 -8.36 2.21
C ARG A 136 -19.93 -7.51 1.94
N LYS A 137 -21.10 -7.97 2.39
CA LYS A 137 -22.37 -7.24 2.21
C LYS A 137 -22.36 -5.90 2.96
N ALA A 138 -21.89 -5.90 4.22
CA ALA A 138 -21.83 -4.70 5.04
C ALA A 138 -20.91 -3.63 4.43
N VAL A 139 -19.73 -4.02 3.95
CA VAL A 139 -18.78 -3.08 3.35
C VAL A 139 -19.32 -2.54 2.02
N ILE A 140 -19.94 -3.37 1.18
CA ILE A 140 -20.58 -2.91 -0.07
C ILE A 140 -21.66 -1.87 0.25
N HIS A 141 -22.51 -2.14 1.25
CA HIS A 141 -23.56 -1.21 1.67
C HIS A 141 -22.98 0.11 2.22
N GLU A 142 -21.88 0.07 2.98
CA GLU A 142 -21.21 1.30 3.45
C GLU A 142 -20.58 2.11 2.31
N LEU A 143 -20.01 1.45 1.30
CA LEU A 143 -19.32 2.12 0.21
C LEU A 143 -20.27 2.70 -0.84
N PHE A 144 -21.37 2.01 -1.14
CA PHE A 144 -22.24 2.34 -2.27
C PHE A 144 -23.65 2.74 -1.85
N GLY A 145 -23.99 2.65 -0.56
CA GLY A 145 -25.34 2.84 -0.07
C GLY A 145 -26.24 1.62 -0.31
N PRO A 146 -27.54 1.77 -0.01
CA PRO A 146 -28.54 0.71 -0.20
C PRO A 146 -28.82 0.37 -1.67
#